data_AF-A0A9P4TBJ0-F1
#
_entry.id   AF-A0A9P4TBJ0-F1
#
_cell.length_a   1.000
_cell.length_b   1.000
_cell.length_c   1.000
_cell.angle_alpha   90.00
_cell.angle_beta   90.00
_cell.angle_gamma   90.00
#
_symmetry.space_group_name_H-M   'P 1'
#
loop_
_entity.id
_entity.type
_entity.pdbx_description
1 polymer ?
#
loop_
_entity_poly.entity_id
_entity_poly.type
_entity_poly.pdbx_seq_one_letter_code
_entity_poly.pdbx_strand_id
1 'polypeptide(L)'
;MGISVDGKQRVVTADDGEVSVKAGSIHNFFIHPTSPEKMTVYLSASDSGMNYQLDRIFFENWYGYWHDALLHDGGLDWIQFLAIQDGGDAYTPAPAWVPFRRQVGYWTCVVIGRWIGGLLGYKPFFREYTTDWDYAVAKMKGSFFQRHLVNGAYASQQSWAGQKELEALSKPENAEYELWTTDVDPRPLHLGPVGYEKGLWNAKDVPAKDMDLI
;
A
#
# COMPACT_ATOMS: atom_id res chain seq x y z
N MET A 1 -26.64 4.09 15.07
CA MET A 1 -26.11 3.23 13.98
C MET A 1 -27.18 2.22 13.59
N GLY A 2 -27.25 1.82 12.32
CA GLY A 2 -27.97 0.61 11.90
C GLY A 2 -26.98 -0.53 11.70
N ILE A 3 -27.32 -1.72 12.17
CA ILE A 3 -26.58 -2.95 11.88
C ILE A 3 -27.52 -3.96 11.24
N SER A 4 -27.10 -4.56 10.13
CA SER A 4 -27.76 -5.75 9.58
C SER A 4 -26.90 -6.96 9.88
N VAL A 5 -27.49 -8.02 10.44
CA VAL A 5 -26.81 -9.30 10.67
C VAL A 5 -27.72 -10.42 10.15
N ASP A 6 -27.23 -11.19 9.18
CA ASP A 6 -27.93 -12.31 8.56
C ASP A 6 -29.35 -11.94 8.09
N GLY A 7 -29.49 -10.72 7.55
CA GLY A 7 -30.75 -10.17 7.03
C GLY A 7 -31.66 -9.51 8.07
N LYS A 8 -31.30 -9.55 9.36
CA LYS A 8 -32.05 -8.87 10.43
C LYS A 8 -31.41 -7.53 10.75
N GLN A 9 -32.19 -6.46 10.65
CA GLN A 9 -31.73 -5.11 10.97
C GLN A 9 -32.07 -4.75 12.41
N ARG A 10 -31.13 -4.07 13.07
CA ARG A 10 -31.28 -3.52 14.42
C ARG A 10 -30.75 -2.09 14.45
N VAL A 11 -31.47 -1.21 15.15
CA VAL A 11 -30.96 0.11 15.54
C VAL A 11 -30.12 -0.05 16.80
N VAL A 12 -28.93 0.54 16.78
CA VAL A 12 -27.99 0.56 17.90
C VAL A 12 -27.77 2.00 18.32
N THR A 13 -28.05 2.31 19.58
CA THR A 13 -27.81 3.60 20.24
C THR A 13 -26.62 3.50 21.19
N ALA A 14 -26.22 4.63 21.79
CA ALA A 14 -25.17 4.63 22.81
C ALA A 14 -25.58 3.83 24.08
N ASP A 15 -26.89 3.74 24.36
CA ASP A 15 -27.42 3.04 25.52
C ASP A 15 -27.38 1.50 25.37
N ASP A 16 -27.24 1.00 24.13
CA ASP A 16 -27.17 -0.44 23.85
C ASP A 16 -25.81 -1.07 24.23
N GLY A 17 -24.77 -0.26 24.49
CA GLY A 17 -23.43 -0.73 24.83
C GLY A 17 -22.71 -1.43 23.68
N GLU A 18 -21.90 -2.46 24.01
CA GLU A 18 -21.13 -3.24 23.03
C GLU A 18 -22.02 -4.21 22.25
N VAL A 19 -21.88 -4.21 20.92
CA VAL A 19 -22.56 -5.14 20.01
C VAL A 19 -21.54 -6.05 19.35
N SER A 20 -21.58 -7.34 19.68
CA SER A 20 -20.67 -8.34 19.10
C SER A 20 -21.33 -9.13 17.98
N VAL A 21 -20.59 -9.37 16.89
CA VAL A 21 -21.01 -10.20 15.76
C VAL A 21 -20.19 -11.49 15.73
N LYS A 22 -20.86 -12.63 15.54
CA LYS A 22 -20.17 -13.94 15.47
C LYS A 22 -19.38 -14.08 14.17
N ALA A 23 -18.25 -14.78 14.26
CA ALA A 23 -17.44 -15.11 13.09
C ALA A 23 -18.28 -15.77 11.99
N GLY A 24 -18.12 -15.25 10.78
CA GLY A 24 -18.80 -15.72 9.58
C GLY A 24 -20.24 -15.23 9.39
N SER A 25 -20.85 -14.52 10.34
CA SER A 25 -22.16 -13.87 10.08
C SER A 25 -22.02 -12.80 8.99
N ILE A 26 -23.01 -12.74 8.08
CA ILE A 26 -23.05 -11.69 7.07
C ILE A 26 -23.55 -10.43 7.77
N HIS A 27 -22.72 -9.40 7.82
CA HIS A 27 -23.07 -8.17 8.51
C HIS A 27 -22.66 -6.92 7.74
N ASN A 28 -23.40 -5.84 7.94
CA ASN A 28 -23.01 -4.51 7.50
C ASN A 28 -23.44 -3.45 8.53
N PHE A 29 -22.70 -2.36 8.55
CA PHE A 29 -23.01 -1.17 9.34
C PHE A 29 -23.43 -0.06 8.38
N PHE A 30 -24.46 0.68 8.76
CA PHE A 30 -24.97 1.79 7.96
C PHE A 30 -25.47 2.92 8.84
N ILE A 31 -25.52 4.12 8.28
CA ILE A 31 -26.15 5.27 8.92
C ILE A 31 -27.66 5.02 8.87
N HIS A 32 -28.27 4.76 10.04
CA HIS A 32 -29.72 4.54 10.11
C HIS A 32 -30.45 5.82 9.70
N PRO A 33 -31.60 5.75 8.98
CA PRO A 33 -32.33 6.95 8.53
C PRO A 33 -32.75 7.91 9.65
N THR A 34 -32.88 7.40 10.87
CA THR A 34 -33.22 8.22 12.06
C THR A 34 -31.99 8.81 12.76
N SER A 35 -30.78 8.61 12.22
CA SER A 35 -29.54 9.09 12.82
C SER A 35 -29.32 10.56 12.45
N PRO A 36 -29.02 11.45 13.42
CA PRO A 36 -28.84 12.89 13.20
C PRO A 36 -27.48 13.24 12.58
N GLU A 37 -27.14 12.61 11.45
CA GLU A 37 -25.97 12.88 10.58
C GLU A 37 -24.60 12.35 11.04
N LYS A 38 -24.25 12.41 12.34
CA LYS A 38 -22.92 11.94 12.80
C LYS A 38 -22.98 10.60 13.49
N MET A 39 -22.20 9.64 12.99
CA MET A 39 -22.05 8.31 13.56
C MET A 39 -20.57 8.02 13.82
N THR A 40 -20.22 7.79 15.08
CA THR A 40 -18.89 7.33 15.49
C THR A 40 -19.02 5.91 15.99
N VAL A 41 -18.21 5.00 15.46
CA VAL A 41 -18.20 3.59 15.83
C VAL A 41 -16.78 3.23 16.25
N TYR A 42 -16.62 2.68 17.44
CA TYR A 42 -15.38 2.05 17.88
C TYR A 42 -15.45 0.58 17.49
N LEU A 43 -14.59 0.17 16.56
CA LEU A 43 -14.51 -1.19 16.07
C LEU A 43 -13.36 -1.89 16.77
N SER A 44 -13.68 -2.94 17.52
CA SER A 44 -12.73 -3.93 17.99
C SER A 44 -12.95 -5.22 17.19
N ALA A 45 -11.84 -5.81 16.73
CA ALA A 45 -11.85 -7.15 16.19
C ALA A 45 -10.70 -7.93 16.83
N SER A 46 -10.82 -9.25 16.79
CA SER A 46 -9.79 -10.19 17.19
C SER A 46 -9.41 -11.01 15.96
N ASP A 47 -8.15 -10.92 15.56
CA ASP A 47 -7.59 -11.81 14.56
C ASP A 47 -7.65 -13.26 15.07
N SER A 48 -7.69 -14.22 14.13
CA SER A 48 -7.61 -15.63 14.49
C SER A 48 -6.26 -15.93 15.16
N GLY A 49 -6.27 -16.06 16.49
CA GLY A 49 -5.08 -16.36 17.29
C GLY A 49 -4.31 -15.15 17.84
N MET A 50 -4.73 -13.91 17.55
CA MET A 50 -4.15 -12.69 18.13
C MET A 50 -5.26 -11.84 18.77
N ASN A 51 -5.25 -11.78 20.10
CA ASN A 51 -6.28 -11.07 20.85
C ASN A 51 -6.16 -9.55 20.63
N TYR A 52 -7.30 -8.90 20.37
CA TYR A 52 -7.48 -7.45 20.40
C TYR A 52 -6.69 -6.62 19.37
N GLN A 53 -6.31 -7.21 18.23
CA GLN A 53 -5.80 -6.44 17.09
C GLN A 53 -6.83 -6.48 15.97
N LEU A 54 -7.42 -5.30 15.72
CA LEU A 54 -8.08 -5.02 14.45
C LEU A 54 -7.01 -5.16 13.36
N ASP A 55 -7.33 -5.86 12.26
CA ASP A 55 -6.41 -6.03 11.12
C ASP A 55 -6.18 -4.67 10.44
N ARG A 56 -5.30 -3.86 11.04
CA ARG A 56 -5.00 -2.50 10.61
C ARG A 56 -4.42 -2.52 9.20
N ILE A 57 -3.53 -3.48 8.92
CA ILE A 57 -2.90 -3.59 7.60
C ILE A 57 -3.94 -3.88 6.52
N PHE A 58 -5.00 -4.64 6.81
CA PHE A 58 -6.12 -4.81 5.88
C PHE A 58 -6.83 -3.48 5.60
N PHE A 59 -7.24 -2.73 6.64
CA PHE A 59 -7.95 -1.47 6.44
C PHE A 59 -7.12 -0.45 5.67
N GLU A 60 -5.84 -0.33 6.00
CA GLU A 60 -4.93 0.59 5.31
C GLU A 60 -4.85 0.25 3.82
N ASN A 61 -4.63 -1.02 3.47
CA ASN A 61 -4.56 -1.46 2.08
C ASN A 61 -5.88 -1.36 1.34
N TRP A 62 -6.97 -1.66 2.02
CA TRP A 62 -8.31 -1.54 1.45
C TRP A 62 -8.63 -0.10 1.09
N TYR A 63 -8.48 0.83 2.03
CA TYR A 63 -8.78 2.24 1.78
C TYR A 63 -7.77 2.87 0.82
N GLY A 64 -6.48 2.55 0.92
CA GLY A 64 -5.46 3.00 0.00
C GLY A 64 -5.75 2.56 -1.44
N TYR A 65 -6.09 1.28 -1.63
CA TYR A 65 -6.44 0.76 -2.95
C TYR A 65 -7.73 1.40 -3.50
N TRP A 66 -8.77 1.55 -2.67
CA TRP A 66 -10.00 2.23 -3.09
C TRP A 66 -9.76 3.69 -3.47
N HIS A 67 -8.92 4.39 -2.71
CA HIS A 67 -8.57 5.78 -3.00
C HIS A 67 -7.91 5.91 -4.37
N ASP A 68 -6.89 5.10 -4.64
CA ASP A 68 -6.16 5.14 -5.91
C ASP A 68 -7.02 4.65 -7.08
N ALA A 69 -7.81 3.59 -6.88
CA ALA A 69 -8.71 3.05 -7.91
C ALA A 69 -9.82 4.04 -8.32
N LEU A 70 -10.30 4.86 -7.37
CA LEU A 70 -11.30 5.90 -7.65
C LEU A 70 -10.69 7.18 -8.24
N LEU A 71 -9.45 7.52 -7.90
CA LEU A 71 -8.78 8.72 -8.40
C LEU A 71 -8.21 8.57 -9.81
N HIS A 72 -7.81 7.37 -10.21
CA HIS A 72 -7.06 7.14 -11.45
C HIS A 72 -7.88 6.56 -12.61
N ASP A 73 -9.23 6.69 -12.60
CA ASP A 73 -10.17 6.26 -13.66
C ASP A 73 -10.07 4.78 -14.11
N GLY A 74 -9.26 3.96 -13.45
CA GLY A 74 -9.07 2.53 -13.75
C GLY A 74 -10.12 1.61 -13.12
N GLY A 75 -10.86 2.10 -12.12
CA GLY A 75 -11.82 1.30 -11.37
C GLY A 75 -11.15 0.22 -10.52
N LEU A 76 -11.98 -0.62 -9.88
CA LEU A 76 -11.51 -1.72 -9.04
C LEU A 76 -11.27 -2.97 -9.89
N ASP A 77 -10.04 -3.48 -9.87
CA ASP A 77 -9.75 -4.82 -10.36
C ASP A 77 -10.35 -5.85 -9.40
N TRP A 78 -11.19 -6.73 -9.94
CA TRP A 78 -11.94 -7.70 -9.16
C TRP A 78 -11.04 -8.76 -8.50
N ILE A 79 -9.95 -9.19 -9.15
CA ILE A 79 -9.01 -10.16 -8.60
C ILE A 79 -8.23 -9.51 -7.46
N GLN A 80 -7.78 -8.27 -7.64
CA GLN A 80 -7.10 -7.49 -6.60
C GLN A 80 -8.00 -7.25 -5.40
N PHE A 81 -9.26 -6.90 -5.63
CA PHE A 81 -10.28 -6.76 -4.59
C PHE A 81 -10.44 -8.04 -3.77
N LEU A 82 -10.58 -9.19 -4.45
CA LEU A 82 -10.72 -10.48 -3.78
C LEU A 82 -9.43 -10.90 -3.04
N ALA A 83 -8.26 -10.53 -3.55
CA ALA A 83 -7.00 -10.78 -2.88
C ALA A 83 -6.85 -9.99 -1.57
N ILE A 84 -7.24 -8.71 -1.56
CA ILE A 84 -7.22 -7.86 -0.34
C ILE A 84 -8.24 -8.38 0.68
N GLN A 85 -9.46 -8.71 0.23
CA GLN A 85 -10.51 -9.29 1.07
C GLN A 85 -10.06 -10.58 1.76
N ASP A 86 -9.49 -11.51 1.00
CA ASP A 86 -8.92 -12.74 1.53
C ASP A 86 -7.74 -12.50 2.49
N GLY A 87 -6.89 -11.51 2.19
CA GLY A 87 -5.80 -11.09 3.06
C GLY A 87 -6.25 -10.52 4.40
N GLY A 88 -7.44 -9.91 4.47
CA GLY A 88 -8.02 -9.36 5.71
C GLY A 88 -8.98 -10.27 6.45
N ASP A 89 -9.12 -11.54 6.04
CA ASP A 89 -10.18 -12.45 6.51
C ASP A 89 -11.61 -11.86 6.37
N ALA A 90 -11.78 -10.96 5.40
CA ALA A 90 -13.02 -10.28 5.09
C ALA A 90 -13.60 -10.85 3.79
N TYR A 91 -14.64 -11.68 3.88
CA TYR A 91 -15.14 -12.43 2.72
C TYR A 91 -16.43 -11.82 2.16
N THR A 92 -16.45 -11.52 0.87
CA THR A 92 -17.67 -11.02 0.19
C THR A 92 -18.64 -12.18 -0.04
N PRO A 93 -19.83 -12.18 0.56
CA PRO A 93 -20.79 -13.27 0.35
C PRO A 93 -21.33 -13.23 -1.08
N ALA A 94 -21.56 -14.41 -1.67
CA ALA A 94 -22.20 -14.52 -2.99
C ALA A 94 -23.61 -13.89 -2.98
N PRO A 95 -24.22 -13.58 -4.14
CA PRO A 95 -25.56 -13.01 -4.22
C PRO A 95 -26.62 -13.80 -3.42
N ALA A 96 -27.68 -13.13 -2.97
CA ALA A 96 -28.69 -13.73 -2.11
C ALA A 96 -29.42 -14.95 -2.71
N TRP A 97 -29.45 -15.06 -4.04
CA TRP A 97 -30.06 -16.17 -4.76
C TRP A 97 -29.17 -17.42 -4.83
N VAL A 98 -27.89 -17.33 -4.47
CA VAL A 98 -26.94 -18.46 -4.51
C VAL A 98 -27.10 -19.32 -3.25
N PRO A 99 -27.33 -20.65 -3.37
CA PRO A 99 -27.34 -21.54 -2.22
C PRO A 99 -25.96 -21.59 -1.56
N PHE A 100 -25.91 -21.69 -0.23
CA PHE A 100 -24.64 -21.68 0.53
C PHE A 100 -23.78 -20.44 0.26
N ARG A 101 -24.42 -19.27 0.06
CA ARG A 101 -23.75 -18.03 -0.35
C ARG A 101 -22.52 -17.63 0.48
N ARG A 102 -22.48 -18.01 1.76
CA ARG A 102 -21.33 -17.78 2.65
C ARG A 102 -20.13 -18.61 2.23
N GLN A 103 -20.33 -19.91 2.03
CA GLN A 103 -19.29 -20.83 1.58
C GLN A 103 -18.83 -20.48 0.18
N VAL A 104 -19.75 -20.16 -0.73
CA VAL A 104 -19.40 -19.74 -2.09
C VAL A 104 -18.56 -18.47 -2.04
N GLY A 105 -18.99 -17.43 -1.31
CA GLY A 105 -18.23 -16.18 -1.19
C GLY A 105 -16.84 -16.37 -0.59
N TYR A 106 -16.73 -17.19 0.47
CA TYR A 106 -15.45 -17.57 1.06
C TYR A 106 -14.52 -18.22 0.02
N TRP A 107 -14.98 -19.27 -0.65
CA TRP A 107 -14.17 -19.99 -1.64
C TRP A 107 -13.86 -19.15 -2.87
N THR A 108 -14.73 -18.20 -3.26
CA THR A 108 -14.43 -17.24 -4.32
C THR A 108 -13.23 -16.37 -3.98
N CYS A 109 -13.16 -15.83 -2.75
CA CYS A 109 -12.00 -15.04 -2.32
C CYS A 109 -10.72 -15.89 -2.27
N VAL A 110 -10.82 -17.12 -1.75
CA VAL A 110 -9.67 -18.04 -1.66
C VAL A 110 -9.17 -18.45 -3.05
N VAL A 111 -10.05 -18.95 -3.91
CA VAL A 111 -9.64 -19.50 -5.21
C VAL A 111 -9.21 -18.39 -6.16
N ILE A 112 -10.01 -17.31 -6.26
CA ILE A 112 -9.73 -16.24 -7.24
C ILE A 112 -8.70 -15.26 -6.66
N GLY A 113 -8.90 -14.77 -5.45
CA GLY A 113 -8.01 -13.78 -4.83
C GLY A 113 -6.65 -14.37 -4.47
N ARG A 114 -6.63 -15.45 -3.65
CA ARG A 114 -5.37 -16.01 -3.15
C ARG A 114 -4.65 -16.87 -4.19
N TRP A 115 -5.33 -17.84 -4.80
CA TRP A 115 -4.65 -18.81 -5.67
C TRP A 115 -4.38 -18.24 -7.06
N ILE A 116 -5.43 -17.85 -7.79
CA ILE A 116 -5.30 -17.28 -9.13
C ILE A 116 -4.58 -15.94 -9.06
N GLY A 117 -5.02 -15.04 -8.18
CA GLY A 117 -4.38 -13.75 -7.98
C GLY A 117 -2.91 -13.89 -7.58
N GLY A 118 -2.61 -14.79 -6.65
CA GLY A 118 -1.23 -15.08 -6.25
C GLY A 118 -0.34 -15.57 -7.41
N LEU A 119 -0.87 -16.41 -8.30
CA LEU A 119 -0.15 -16.84 -9.51
C LEU A 119 0.04 -15.71 -10.53
N LEU A 120 -0.92 -14.79 -10.62
CA LEU A 120 -0.90 -13.66 -11.55
C LEU A 120 -0.12 -12.44 -11.03
N GLY A 121 0.36 -12.45 -9.79
CA GLY A 121 1.13 -11.34 -9.22
C GLY A 121 0.35 -10.43 -8.28
N TYR A 122 -0.94 -10.67 -8.06
CA TYR A 122 -1.78 -9.86 -7.17
C TYR A 122 -1.40 -10.11 -5.71
N LYS A 123 -0.97 -9.05 -5.03
CA LYS A 123 -0.59 -9.07 -3.62
C LYS A 123 -1.70 -8.47 -2.76
N PRO A 124 -2.02 -9.06 -1.60
CA PRO A 124 -3.04 -8.54 -0.70
C PRO A 124 -2.60 -7.24 0.00
N PHE A 125 -1.28 -7.04 0.17
CA PHE A 125 -0.72 -5.89 0.87
C PHE A 125 0.36 -5.20 0.03
N PHE A 126 0.29 -3.88 0.04
CA PHE A 126 1.12 -2.90 -0.64
C PHE A 126 1.86 -2.09 0.41
N ARG A 127 3.17 -1.90 0.22
CA ARG A 127 4.00 -1.21 1.22
C ARG A 127 3.61 0.27 1.32
N GLU A 128 3.15 0.83 0.21
CA GLU A 128 2.71 2.21 0.07
C GLU A 128 1.53 2.53 0.98
N TYR A 129 0.70 1.53 1.29
CA TYR A 129 -0.44 1.69 2.19
C TYR A 129 -0.17 1.15 3.60
N THR A 130 0.82 0.26 3.78
CA THR A 130 0.98 -0.50 5.03
C THR A 130 1.91 0.18 6.03
N THR A 131 1.42 0.49 7.23
CA THR A 131 2.24 1.00 8.34
C THR A 131 3.13 -0.10 8.96
N ASP A 132 2.58 -1.32 9.10
CA ASP A 132 3.30 -2.48 9.64
C ASP A 132 3.64 -3.49 8.54
N TRP A 133 4.69 -3.19 7.80
CA TRP A 133 5.10 -4.02 6.66
C TRP A 133 5.59 -5.41 7.10
N ASP A 134 6.22 -5.53 8.26
CA ASP A 134 6.73 -6.81 8.74
C ASP A 134 5.59 -7.78 9.04
N TYR A 135 4.49 -7.30 9.64
CA TYR A 135 3.28 -8.09 9.82
C TYR A 135 2.64 -8.50 8.49
N ALA A 136 2.54 -7.57 7.52
CA ALA A 136 2.01 -7.88 6.19
C ALA A 136 2.86 -8.93 5.44
N VAL A 137 4.18 -8.85 5.56
CA VAL A 137 5.12 -9.84 5.01
C VAL A 137 4.93 -11.20 5.68
N ALA A 138 4.81 -11.25 7.00
CA ALA A 138 4.55 -12.48 7.74
C ALA A 138 3.25 -13.15 7.27
N LYS A 139 2.18 -12.36 7.08
CA LYS A 139 0.88 -12.83 6.60
C LYS A 139 0.96 -13.39 5.18
N MET A 140 1.62 -12.68 4.26
CA MET A 140 1.83 -13.16 2.87
C MET A 140 2.70 -14.43 2.81
N LYS A 141 3.74 -14.53 3.65
CA LYS A 141 4.60 -15.74 3.73
C LYS A 141 3.84 -16.98 4.19
N GLY A 142 2.76 -16.81 4.96
CA GLY A 142 1.90 -17.91 5.40
C GLY A 142 1.20 -18.64 4.25
N SER A 143 1.04 -18.00 3.09
CA SER A 143 0.36 -18.57 1.93
C SER A 143 1.34 -19.13 0.89
N PHE A 144 1.04 -20.31 0.33
CA PHE A 144 1.84 -20.89 -0.77
C PHE A 144 1.85 -20.01 -2.02
N PHE A 145 0.72 -19.42 -2.35
CA PHE A 145 0.53 -18.67 -3.60
C PHE A 145 1.02 -17.23 -3.51
N GLN A 146 1.21 -16.68 -2.30
CA GLN A 146 1.61 -15.28 -2.11
C GLN A 146 3.02 -15.13 -1.55
N ARG A 147 3.66 -16.18 -1.01
CA ARG A 147 5.01 -16.10 -0.44
C ARG A 147 6.07 -15.58 -1.42
N HIS A 148 5.88 -15.83 -2.72
CA HIS A 148 6.82 -15.41 -3.77
C HIS A 148 6.66 -13.93 -4.14
N LEU A 149 5.51 -13.32 -3.82
CA LEU A 149 5.23 -11.90 -4.05
C LEU A 149 5.90 -11.01 -3.00
N VAL A 150 6.37 -11.60 -1.92
CA VAL A 150 7.19 -10.90 -0.94
C VAL A 150 8.57 -10.70 -1.58
N ASN A 151 8.75 -9.53 -2.18
CA ASN A 151 10.07 -9.08 -2.57
C ASN A 151 10.92 -8.89 -1.30
N GLY A 152 11.71 -9.92 -0.96
CA GLY A 152 12.87 -9.79 -0.09
C GLY A 152 13.94 -8.86 -0.68
N ALA A 153 13.76 -8.40 -1.93
CA ALA A 153 14.66 -7.50 -2.64
C ALA A 153 14.90 -6.14 -1.95
N TYR A 154 14.08 -5.75 -0.97
CA TYR A 154 14.35 -4.55 -0.16
C TYR A 154 15.24 -4.81 1.06
N ALA A 155 15.43 -6.08 1.49
CA ALA A 155 16.58 -6.41 2.35
C ALA A 155 17.90 -6.30 1.58
N SER A 156 17.83 -6.32 0.23
CA SER A 156 18.92 -6.01 -0.67
C SER A 156 18.81 -4.61 -1.30
N GLN A 157 18.01 -3.68 -0.75
CA GLN A 157 18.33 -2.27 -0.96
C GLN A 157 19.67 -2.07 -0.28
N GLN A 158 20.74 -2.17 -1.06
CA GLN A 158 22.04 -1.76 -0.60
C GLN A 158 21.89 -0.33 -0.11
N SER A 159 22.57 0.00 0.99
CA SER A 159 22.66 1.38 1.41
C SER A 159 23.07 2.24 0.22
N TRP A 160 22.71 3.52 0.21
CA TRP A 160 23.18 4.45 -0.82
C TRP A 160 24.68 4.30 -1.10
N ALA A 161 25.47 4.00 -0.06
CA ALA A 161 26.90 3.67 -0.17
C ALA A 161 27.18 2.40 -1.00
N GLY A 162 26.50 1.28 -0.76
CA GLY A 162 26.68 0.05 -1.56
C GLY A 162 26.18 0.21 -3.00
N GLN A 163 25.09 0.96 -3.18
CA GLN A 163 24.58 1.27 -4.53
C GLN A 163 25.58 2.11 -5.33
N LYS A 164 26.27 3.05 -4.66
CA LYS A 164 27.34 3.89 -5.25
C LYS A 164 28.62 3.12 -5.61
N GLU A 165 28.90 2.00 -4.93
CA GLU A 165 30.01 1.10 -5.29
C GLU A 165 29.68 0.21 -6.50
N LEU A 166 28.41 -0.16 -6.66
CA LEU A 166 27.92 -0.95 -7.81
C LEU A 166 27.67 -0.10 -9.06
N GLU A 167 27.38 1.19 -8.89
CA GLU A 167 27.24 2.14 -9.98
C GLU A 167 28.61 2.29 -10.66
N ALA A 168 28.70 1.94 -11.95
CA ALA A 168 29.91 2.17 -12.71
C ALA A 168 30.27 3.65 -12.61
N LEU A 169 31.54 3.95 -12.24
CA LEU A 169 32.07 5.32 -12.17
C LEU A 169 31.50 6.12 -13.33
N SER A 170 30.68 7.12 -13.01
CA SER A 170 29.95 7.92 -13.98
C SER A 170 30.90 8.31 -15.09
N LYS A 171 30.71 7.79 -16.30
CA LYS A 171 31.50 8.18 -17.46
C LYS A 171 30.99 9.55 -17.87
N PRO A 172 31.77 10.63 -17.66
CA PRO A 172 31.34 11.98 -18.04
C PRO A 172 31.09 12.09 -19.56
N GLU A 173 31.59 11.12 -20.34
CA GLU A 173 31.40 10.99 -21.78
C GLU A 173 29.95 10.61 -22.18
N ASN A 174 29.15 10.06 -21.25
CA ASN A 174 27.74 9.75 -21.50
C ASN A 174 26.82 10.99 -21.38
N ALA A 175 27.40 12.18 -21.15
CA ALA A 175 26.70 13.46 -21.05
C ALA A 175 26.28 14.03 -22.41
N GLU A 176 25.90 13.20 -23.39
CA GLU A 176 25.29 13.68 -24.65
C GLU A 176 23.93 14.40 -24.43
N TYR A 177 23.48 14.51 -23.16
CA TYR A 177 22.30 15.30 -22.74
C TYR A 177 22.65 16.62 -22.01
N GLU A 178 23.88 17.13 -22.10
CA GLU A 178 24.28 18.47 -21.60
C GLU A 178 23.51 19.66 -22.23
N LEU A 179 22.65 19.40 -23.22
CA LEU A 179 21.78 20.44 -23.81
C LEU A 179 20.78 21.06 -22.83
N TRP A 180 20.52 20.43 -21.68
CA TRP A 180 19.57 20.93 -20.68
C TRP A 180 20.18 21.87 -19.62
N THR A 181 21.49 22.10 -19.65
CA THR A 181 22.19 23.00 -18.71
C THR A 181 22.83 24.20 -19.41
N THR A 182 22.36 24.56 -20.61
CA THR A 182 22.84 25.78 -21.27
C THR A 182 22.27 26.99 -20.54
N ASP A 183 23.16 27.70 -19.84
CA ASP A 183 22.84 28.98 -19.21
C ASP A 183 22.41 30.00 -20.29
N VAL A 184 21.25 30.62 -20.09
CA VAL A 184 20.63 31.56 -21.04
C VAL A 184 21.21 32.98 -20.92
N ASP A 185 22.19 33.18 -20.03
CA ASP A 185 22.88 34.45 -19.86
C ASP A 185 23.90 34.70 -20.99
N PRO A 186 23.84 35.85 -21.69
CA PRO A 186 24.77 36.16 -22.79
C PRO A 186 26.21 36.44 -22.35
N ARG A 187 26.50 36.45 -21.04
CA ARG A 187 27.84 36.66 -20.52
C ARG A 187 28.64 35.36 -20.55
N PRO A 188 29.83 35.31 -21.18
CA PRO A 188 30.65 34.11 -21.19
C PRO A 188 31.14 33.79 -19.78
N LEU A 189 30.73 32.62 -19.26
CA LEU A 189 31.19 32.12 -17.98
C LEU A 189 32.63 31.60 -18.14
N HIS A 190 33.61 32.39 -17.68
CA HIS A 190 35.01 31.97 -17.65
C HIS A 190 35.26 31.06 -16.44
N LEU A 191 35.00 29.77 -16.62
CA LEU A 191 35.43 28.75 -15.68
C LEU A 191 36.91 28.43 -15.96
N GLY A 192 37.76 28.57 -14.93
CA GLY A 192 39.14 28.12 -15.00
C GLY A 192 39.24 26.60 -15.24
N PRO A 193 40.43 26.07 -15.55
CA PRO A 193 40.61 24.64 -15.79
C PRO A 193 40.12 23.82 -14.58
N VAL A 194 39.14 22.95 -14.81
CA VAL A 194 38.52 22.16 -13.76
C VAL A 194 39.40 20.93 -13.48
N GLY A 195 40.02 20.88 -12.30
CA GLY A 195 40.84 19.75 -11.86
C GLY A 195 39.96 18.57 -11.43
N TYR A 196 39.80 17.58 -12.30
CA TYR A 196 39.20 16.30 -11.94
C TYR A 196 40.28 15.26 -11.69
N GLU A 197 40.34 14.70 -10.48
CA GLU A 197 41.20 13.58 -10.17
C GLU A 197 40.34 12.44 -9.61
N LYS A 198 40.32 11.28 -10.32
CA LYS A 198 39.55 10.08 -9.93
C LYS A 198 38.06 10.33 -9.63
N GLY A 199 37.40 11.19 -10.42
CA GLY A 199 35.95 11.41 -10.31
C GLY A 199 35.49 12.22 -9.10
N LEU A 200 36.43 12.83 -8.35
CA LEU A 200 36.13 13.75 -7.27
C LEU A 200 36.50 15.18 -7.69
N TRP A 201 35.58 16.12 -7.47
CA TRP A 201 35.81 17.54 -7.72
C TRP A 201 36.73 18.11 -6.64
N ASN A 202 37.91 18.61 -7.03
CA ASN A 202 38.86 19.24 -6.11
C ASN A 202 38.67 20.76 -6.14
N ALA A 203 37.97 21.29 -5.13
CA ALA A 203 37.67 22.70 -4.93
C ALA A 203 38.88 23.59 -4.56
N LYS A 204 40.12 23.21 -4.91
CA LYS A 204 41.31 23.84 -4.31
C LYS A 204 41.72 25.17 -4.93
N ASP A 205 41.14 25.58 -6.05
CA ASP A 205 41.60 26.77 -6.79
C ASP A 205 40.54 27.85 -7.04
N VAL A 206 39.43 27.88 -6.28
CA VAL A 206 38.48 29.01 -6.35
C VAL A 206 38.81 30.02 -5.25
N PRO A 207 39.32 31.22 -5.57
CA PRO A 207 39.53 32.25 -4.56
C PRO A 207 38.19 32.64 -3.96
N ALA A 208 38.12 32.62 -2.62
CA ALA A 208 36.92 32.73 -1.79
C ALA A 208 36.20 34.09 -1.81
N LYS A 209 36.14 34.80 -2.96
CA LYS A 209 35.66 36.19 -2.99
C LYS A 209 34.25 36.42 -3.50
N ASP A 210 33.58 35.44 -4.09
CA ASP A 210 32.25 35.66 -4.70
C ASP A 210 31.19 34.69 -4.17
N MET A 211 31.06 34.59 -2.84
CA MET A 211 29.89 33.98 -2.18
C MET A 211 29.05 35.03 -1.45
N ASP A 212 28.68 36.09 -2.16
CA ASP A 212 27.53 36.91 -1.75
C ASP A 212 26.25 36.35 -2.39
N LEU A 213 25.41 35.84 -1.50
CA LEU A 213 24.01 35.44 -1.63
C LEU A 213 23.23 36.06 -2.81
N ILE A 214 22.57 35.18 -3.59
CA ILE A 214 21.11 35.18 -3.81
C ILE A 214 20.64 33.72 -3.84
#